data_AF-A0A967D552-F1
#
_entry.id   AF-A0A967D552-F1
#
_cell.length_a   1.000
_cell.length_b   1.000
_cell.length_c   1.000
_cell.angle_alpha   90.00
_cell.angle_beta   90.00
_cell.angle_gamma   90.00
#
_symmetry.space_group_name_H-M   'P 1'
#
loop_
_entity.id
_entity.type
_entity.pdbx_description
1 polymer ?
#
loop_
_entity_poly.entity_id
_entity_poly.type
_entity_poly.pdbx_seq_one_letter_code
_entity_poly.pdbx_strand_id
1 'polypeptide(L)'
;MAVTDTAPPAKKERWTYQWKELHDEVITSGLCTGCAGCVISCPHDVIGYEHEPGAYKPFHLEEELGTSDCVHGQKGCTSCTRACPRFRMWEPEADMHLHGREREDGEMSGIYSDILLTRASDDFVYETGQDGGLVSAMLIWLLENDIIDGALTSG
;
A
#
# COMPACT_ATOMS: atom_id res chain seq x y z
N MET A 1 -38.89 7.67 29.82
CA MET A 1 -37.79 6.70 30.04
C MET A 1 -37.28 6.33 28.66
N ALA A 2 -36.12 6.84 28.26
CA ALA A 2 -35.47 6.43 27.02
C ALA A 2 -34.30 5.54 27.40
N VAL A 3 -34.44 4.24 27.16
CA VAL A 3 -33.35 3.27 27.27
C VAL A 3 -32.73 3.20 25.88
N THR A 4 -31.62 3.90 25.66
CA THR A 4 -30.77 3.67 24.49
C THR A 4 -29.85 2.51 24.81
N ASP A 5 -30.33 1.30 24.55
CA ASP A 5 -29.54 0.09 24.61
C ASP A 5 -28.72 -0.01 23.31
N THR A 6 -27.68 0.82 23.18
CA THR A 6 -26.70 0.65 22.11
C THR A 6 -25.76 -0.47 22.53
N ALA A 7 -26.00 -1.66 21.98
CA ALA A 7 -25.08 -2.78 22.11
C ALA A 7 -23.65 -2.34 21.74
N PRO A 8 -22.61 -2.84 22.45
CA PRO A 8 -21.23 -2.54 22.11
C PRO A 8 -20.95 -2.91 20.65
N PRO A 9 -20.16 -2.10 19.91
CA PRO A 9 -19.76 -2.47 18.56
C PRO A 9 -19.09 -3.84 18.58
N ALA A 10 -19.46 -4.68 17.60
CA ALA A 10 -18.90 -6.01 17.46
C ALA A 10 -17.36 -5.94 17.48
N LYS A 11 -16.71 -6.80 18.28
CA LYS A 11 -15.25 -6.87 18.29
C LYS A 11 -14.78 -7.29 16.90
N LYS A 12 -13.98 -6.43 16.25
CA LYS A 12 -13.27 -6.80 15.03
C LYS A 12 -12.46 -8.07 15.28
N GLU A 13 -12.58 -9.04 14.39
CA GLU A 13 -11.77 -10.26 14.45
C GLU A 13 -10.28 -9.90 14.41
N ARG A 14 -9.48 -10.68 15.14
CA ARG A 14 -8.04 -10.47 15.17
C ARG A 14 -7.45 -10.88 13.82
N TRP A 15 -6.64 -10.01 13.22
CA TRP A 15 -5.88 -10.34 12.02
C TRP A 15 -4.85 -11.42 12.32
N THR A 16 -4.96 -12.58 11.67
CA THR A 16 -4.08 -13.74 11.86
C THR A 16 -3.46 -14.24 10.56
N TYR A 17 -3.69 -13.56 9.44
CA TYR A 17 -3.16 -13.97 8.14
C TYR A 17 -1.67 -13.72 8.05
N GLN A 18 -0.94 -14.67 7.48
CA GLN A 18 0.51 -14.71 7.40
C GLN A 18 0.98 -15.00 5.97
N TRP A 19 2.26 -15.27 5.79
CA TRP A 19 2.89 -15.56 4.50
C TRP A 19 2.12 -16.58 3.66
N LYS A 20 1.61 -17.66 4.25
CA LYS A 20 0.82 -18.68 3.54
C LYS A 20 -0.35 -18.09 2.76
N GLU A 21 -1.20 -17.29 3.42
CA GLU A 21 -2.34 -16.69 2.75
C GLU A 21 -1.89 -15.65 1.70
N LEU A 22 -0.83 -14.89 1.98
CA LEU A 22 -0.27 -13.96 0.99
C LEU A 22 0.26 -14.70 -0.26
N HIS A 23 0.98 -15.78 -0.05
CA HIS A 23 1.55 -16.63 -1.09
C HIS A 23 0.45 -17.23 -1.97
N ASP A 24 -0.57 -17.81 -1.34
CA ASP A 24 -1.63 -18.52 -2.05
C ASP A 24 -2.63 -17.56 -2.72
N GLU A 25 -3.01 -16.47 -2.04
CA GLU A 25 -4.08 -15.58 -2.52
C GLU A 25 -3.59 -14.43 -3.39
N VAL A 26 -2.34 -14.01 -3.27
CA VAL A 26 -1.81 -12.83 -4.00
C VAL A 26 -0.66 -13.19 -4.93
N ILE A 27 0.33 -13.95 -4.46
CA ILE A 27 1.55 -14.20 -5.25
C ILE A 27 1.29 -15.22 -6.35
N THR A 28 0.77 -16.39 -5.98
CA THR A 28 0.53 -17.49 -6.92
C THR A 28 -0.70 -17.28 -7.80
N SER A 29 -1.69 -16.51 -7.32
CA SER A 29 -2.87 -16.09 -8.09
C SER A 29 -2.57 -15.03 -9.17
N GLY A 30 -1.39 -14.40 -9.11
CA GLY A 30 -0.99 -13.37 -10.08
C GLY A 30 -1.47 -11.95 -9.76
N LEU A 31 -2.01 -11.70 -8.56
CA LEU A 31 -2.41 -10.35 -8.13
C LEU A 31 -1.22 -9.47 -7.68
N CYS A 32 -0.09 -10.08 -7.34
CA CYS A 32 1.13 -9.38 -6.94
C CYS A 32 1.63 -8.42 -8.04
N THR A 33 1.80 -7.15 -7.69
CA THR A 33 2.27 -6.09 -8.59
C THR A 33 3.77 -5.80 -8.50
N GLY A 34 4.51 -6.51 -7.64
CA GLY A 34 5.95 -6.34 -7.51
C GLY A 34 6.39 -5.07 -6.77
N CYS A 35 5.62 -4.62 -5.77
CA CYS A 35 5.96 -3.42 -5.00
C CYS A 35 6.99 -3.64 -3.87
N ALA A 36 7.39 -4.90 -3.62
CA ALA A 36 8.28 -5.31 -2.51
C ALA A 36 7.81 -4.91 -1.09
N GLY A 37 6.57 -4.47 -0.90
CA GLY A 37 6.07 -4.06 0.44
C GLY A 37 6.11 -5.17 1.50
N CYS A 38 5.85 -6.42 1.11
CA CYS A 38 5.98 -7.57 2.00
C CYS A 38 7.43 -7.87 2.42
N VAL A 39 8.40 -7.56 1.55
CA VAL A 39 9.83 -7.76 1.80
C VAL A 39 10.31 -6.73 2.81
N ILE A 40 10.06 -5.45 2.54
CA ILE A 40 10.50 -4.32 3.38
C ILE A 40 9.84 -4.36 4.77
N SER A 41 8.59 -4.81 4.85
CA SER A 41 7.86 -4.89 6.13
C SER A 41 8.19 -6.13 6.96
N CYS A 42 8.91 -7.10 6.41
CA CYS A 42 9.23 -8.35 7.11
C CYS A 42 10.27 -8.09 8.20
N PRO A 43 9.94 -8.25 9.50
CA PRO A 43 10.90 -7.97 10.58
C PRO A 43 11.92 -9.10 10.80
N HIS A 44 11.88 -10.14 9.96
CA HIS A 44 12.70 -11.34 10.08
C HIS A 44 13.61 -11.56 8.88
N ASP A 45 13.51 -10.72 7.84
CA ASP A 45 14.32 -10.83 6.62
C ASP A 45 14.24 -12.20 5.90
N VAL A 46 13.09 -12.88 6.02
CA VAL A 46 12.86 -14.23 5.45
C VAL A 46 12.17 -14.23 4.08
N ILE A 47 11.96 -13.05 3.48
CA ILE A 47 11.30 -12.90 2.17
C ILE A 47 12.31 -12.28 1.20
N GLY A 48 12.67 -13.03 0.17
CA GLY A 48 13.56 -12.63 -0.91
C GLY A 48 12.80 -11.92 -2.02
N TYR A 49 13.55 -11.20 -2.86
CA TYR A 49 13.03 -10.46 -4.00
C TYR A 49 14.08 -10.31 -5.09
N GLU A 50 13.76 -10.72 -6.32
CA GLU A 50 14.62 -10.52 -7.48
C GLU A 50 14.30 -9.18 -8.14
N HIS A 51 15.29 -8.30 -8.22
CA HIS A 51 15.15 -6.99 -8.85
C HIS A 51 15.57 -7.04 -10.33
N GLU A 52 14.90 -7.89 -11.10
CA GLU A 52 15.15 -8.06 -12.54
C GLU A 52 13.84 -7.97 -13.35
N PRO A 53 13.86 -7.42 -14.58
CA PRO A 53 12.69 -7.36 -15.44
C PRO A 53 12.06 -8.75 -15.64
N GLY A 54 10.80 -8.90 -15.23
CA GLY A 54 10.06 -10.17 -15.32
C GLY A 54 10.18 -11.07 -14.08
N ALA A 55 11.02 -10.72 -13.10
CA ALA A 55 11.26 -11.49 -11.88
C ALA A 55 10.76 -10.80 -10.60
N TYR A 56 9.96 -9.73 -10.72
CA TYR A 56 9.40 -8.92 -9.62
C TYR A 56 8.35 -9.67 -8.76
N LYS A 57 8.76 -10.78 -8.15
CA LYS A 57 7.93 -11.62 -7.29
C LYS A 57 8.71 -11.98 -6.02
N PRO A 58 8.10 -11.78 -4.84
CA PRO A 58 8.71 -12.20 -3.59
C PRO A 58 8.67 -13.74 -3.45
N PHE A 59 9.67 -14.29 -2.76
CA PHE A 59 9.76 -15.72 -2.46
C PHE A 59 10.28 -15.95 -1.04
N HIS A 60 9.94 -17.08 -0.43
CA HIS A 60 10.40 -17.41 0.92
C HIS A 60 11.84 -17.92 0.89
N LEU A 61 12.67 -17.45 1.83
CA LEU A 61 14.10 -17.79 1.89
C LEU A 61 14.39 -19.01 2.76
N GLU A 62 13.56 -19.28 3.76
CA GLU A 62 13.78 -20.42 4.68
C GLU A 62 13.12 -21.69 4.16
N GLU A 63 13.79 -22.83 4.38
CA GLU A 63 13.35 -24.13 3.89
C GLU A 63 12.48 -24.92 4.90
N GLU A 64 12.47 -24.55 6.18
CA GLU A 64 11.90 -25.37 7.28
C GLU A 64 10.44 -25.79 7.04
N LEU A 65 9.61 -24.89 6.52
CA LEU A 65 8.21 -25.15 6.18
C LEU A 65 7.95 -25.10 4.66
N GLY A 66 9.02 -25.09 3.85
CA GLY A 66 8.95 -24.92 2.41
C GLY A 66 8.66 -23.47 1.96
N THR A 67 8.35 -23.30 0.67
CA THR A 67 8.22 -21.97 0.05
C THR A 67 6.89 -21.27 0.33
N SER A 68 5.86 -22.02 0.75
CA SER A 68 4.48 -21.54 0.88
C SER A 68 4.02 -21.33 2.33
N ASP A 69 4.90 -21.46 3.33
CA ASP A 69 4.56 -21.24 4.73
C ASP A 69 5.75 -20.64 5.49
N CYS A 70 5.49 -20.01 6.64
CA CYS A 70 6.51 -19.27 7.38
C CYS A 70 6.44 -19.60 8.88
N VAL A 71 7.58 -19.98 9.47
CA VAL A 71 7.69 -20.32 10.90
C VAL A 71 7.29 -19.13 11.78
N HIS A 72 7.66 -17.93 11.38
CA HIS A 72 7.28 -16.70 12.07
C HIS A 72 5.78 -16.42 11.96
N GLY A 73 5.18 -16.73 10.80
CA GLY A 73 3.75 -16.66 10.57
C GLY A 73 2.95 -17.60 11.49
N GLN A 74 3.39 -18.85 11.61
CA GLN A 74 2.80 -19.85 12.52
C GLN A 74 2.89 -19.42 14.00
N LYS A 75 3.90 -18.61 14.35
CA LYS A 75 4.06 -18.00 15.68
C LYS A 75 3.28 -16.68 15.85
N GLY A 76 2.55 -16.24 14.83
CA GLY A 76 1.64 -15.09 14.88
C GLY A 76 2.14 -13.81 14.20
N CYS A 77 3.22 -13.84 13.42
CA CYS A 77 3.63 -12.70 12.60
C CYS A 77 2.67 -12.49 11.42
N THR A 78 2.26 -11.24 11.18
CA THR A 78 1.29 -10.89 10.12
C THR A 78 1.74 -9.68 9.29
N SER A 79 3.02 -9.30 9.34
CA SER A 79 3.49 -8.04 8.75
C SER A 79 3.32 -8.01 7.23
N CYS A 80 3.66 -9.11 6.55
CA CYS A 80 3.63 -9.19 5.10
C CYS A 80 2.21 -9.04 4.51
N THR A 81 1.19 -9.62 5.16
CA THR A 81 -0.22 -9.51 4.74
C THR A 81 -0.79 -8.12 5.00
N ARG A 82 -0.38 -7.45 6.09
CA ARG A 82 -0.80 -6.08 6.39
C ARG A 82 -0.17 -5.04 5.45
N ALA A 83 1.05 -5.29 5.00
CA ALA A 83 1.76 -4.40 4.10
C ALA A 83 1.35 -4.58 2.62
N CYS A 84 0.64 -5.66 2.28
CA CYS A 84 0.26 -5.94 0.90
C CYS A 84 -1.07 -5.24 0.55
N PRO A 85 -1.07 -4.25 -0.36
CA PRO A 85 -2.29 -3.55 -0.75
C PRO A 85 -3.24 -4.41 -1.59
N ARG A 86 -2.77 -5.58 -2.05
CA ARG A 86 -3.55 -6.53 -2.84
C ARG A 86 -4.18 -7.64 -1.99
N PHE A 87 -3.91 -7.67 -0.69
CA PHE A 87 -4.42 -8.72 0.17
C PHE A 87 -5.81 -8.36 0.70
N ARG A 88 -6.83 -9.05 0.17
CA ARG A 88 -8.23 -9.00 0.64
C ARG A 88 -8.77 -7.56 0.75
N MET A 89 -9.31 -7.19 1.91
CA MET A 89 -10.06 -5.95 2.13
C MET A 89 -9.20 -4.69 2.26
N TRP A 90 -7.90 -4.75 1.97
CA TRP A 90 -7.01 -3.60 2.12
C TRP A 90 -7.52 -2.37 1.35
N GLU A 91 -7.92 -2.56 0.08
CA GLU A 91 -8.37 -1.46 -0.79
C GLU A 91 -9.68 -0.82 -0.32
N PRO A 92 -10.77 -1.57 -0.04
CA PRO A 92 -11.98 -0.99 0.56
C PRO A 92 -11.76 -0.33 1.93
N GLU A 93 -10.88 -0.89 2.76
CA GLU A 93 -10.55 -0.28 4.06
C GLU A 93 -9.82 1.06 3.90
N ALA A 94 -8.92 1.17 2.91
CA ALA A 94 -8.25 2.42 2.58
C ALA A 94 -9.27 3.47 2.08
N ASP A 95 -10.23 3.07 1.25
CA ASP A 95 -11.28 3.96 0.75
C ASP A 95 -12.18 4.47 1.86
N MET A 96 -12.63 3.59 2.75
CA MET A 96 -13.41 3.97 3.91
C MET A 96 -12.61 4.92 4.83
N HIS A 97 -11.31 4.68 5.01
CA HIS A 97 -10.45 5.52 5.85
C HIS A 97 -10.25 6.92 5.27
N LEU A 98 -9.98 7.02 3.96
CA LEU A 98 -9.64 8.29 3.30
C LEU A 98 -10.87 9.08 2.85
N HIS A 99 -11.93 8.39 2.44
CA HIS A 99 -13.09 8.98 1.78
C HIS A 99 -14.42 8.74 2.51
N GLY A 100 -14.45 7.87 3.53
CA GLY A 100 -15.67 7.57 4.29
C GLY A 100 -16.71 6.73 3.53
N ARG A 101 -16.34 6.21 2.36
CA ARG A 101 -17.15 5.30 1.54
C ARG A 101 -16.25 4.46 0.64
N GLU A 102 -16.79 3.36 0.13
CA GLU A 102 -16.13 2.55 -0.90
C GLU A 102 -16.40 3.15 -2.31
N ARG A 103 -15.54 2.79 -3.27
CA ARG A 103 -15.73 3.09 -4.70
C ARG A 103 -16.94 2.33 -5.27
N GLU A 104 -17.67 2.98 -6.17
CA GLU A 104 -18.70 2.33 -7.00
C GLU A 104 -18.08 1.77 -8.30
N ASP A 105 -18.67 0.72 -8.87
CA ASP A 105 -18.17 0.06 -10.09
C ASP A 105 -17.99 1.01 -11.30
N GLY A 106 -18.74 2.12 -11.33
CA GLY A 106 -18.65 3.14 -12.38
C GLY A 106 -17.49 4.14 -12.20
N GLU A 107 -16.84 4.16 -11.04
CA GLU A 107 -15.76 5.10 -10.71
C GLU A 107 -14.40 4.60 -11.22
N MET A 108 -14.24 4.56 -12.55
CA MET A 108 -13.04 4.03 -13.21
C MET A 108 -11.71 4.70 -12.77
N SER A 109 -11.75 5.96 -12.36
CA SER A 109 -10.60 6.72 -11.86
C SER A 109 -10.50 6.75 -10.33
N GLY A 110 -11.36 5.99 -9.65
CA GLY A 110 -11.54 6.02 -8.20
C GLY A 110 -12.31 7.24 -7.70
N ILE A 111 -12.27 7.45 -6.38
CA ILE A 111 -12.89 8.60 -5.71
C ILE A 111 -11.96 9.80 -5.85
N TYR A 112 -12.45 10.89 -6.45
CA TYR A 112 -11.71 12.14 -6.60
C TYR A 112 -12.58 13.35 -6.26
N SER A 113 -11.93 14.47 -5.93
CA SER A 113 -12.61 15.76 -5.80
C SER A 113 -12.59 16.54 -7.12
N ASP A 114 -11.41 16.61 -7.76
CA ASP A 114 -11.22 17.32 -9.02
C ASP A 114 -10.24 16.56 -9.93
N ILE A 115 -10.42 16.69 -11.25
CA ILE A 115 -9.46 16.22 -12.26
C ILE A 115 -8.96 17.45 -13.02
N LEU A 116 -7.66 17.71 -12.92
CA LEU A 116 -7.04 18.94 -13.44
C LEU A 116 -5.91 18.61 -14.40
N LEU A 117 -5.81 19.37 -15.49
CA LEU A 117 -4.64 19.38 -16.36
C LEU A 117 -3.78 20.59 -15.99
N THR A 118 -2.54 20.36 -15.56
CA THR A 118 -1.67 21.39 -14.99
C THR A 118 -0.24 21.27 -15.51
N ARG A 119 0.53 22.34 -15.35
CA ARG A 119 2.00 22.38 -15.53
C ARG A 119 2.60 23.42 -14.59
N ALA A 120 3.88 23.32 -14.30
CA ALA A 120 4.62 24.35 -13.58
C ALA A 120 4.59 25.67 -14.36
N SER A 121 4.39 26.78 -13.64
CA SER A 121 4.47 28.13 -14.21
C SER A 121 5.90 28.66 -14.29
N ASP A 122 6.80 28.11 -13.49
CA ASP A 122 8.23 28.38 -13.58
C ASP A 122 8.83 27.59 -14.76
N ASP A 123 9.51 28.30 -15.66
CA ASP A 123 10.03 27.71 -16.90
C ASP A 123 11.11 26.66 -16.63
N PHE A 124 11.97 26.88 -15.63
CA PHE A 124 13.02 25.92 -15.30
C PHE A 124 12.44 24.61 -14.74
N VAL A 125 11.46 24.71 -13.83
CA VAL A 125 10.77 23.54 -13.28
C VAL A 125 9.95 22.82 -14.36
N TYR A 126 9.31 23.57 -15.26
CA TYR A 126 8.57 23.00 -16.38
C TYR A 126 9.48 22.21 -17.34
N GLU A 127 10.65 22.75 -17.69
CA GLU A 127 11.58 22.13 -18.63
C GLU A 127 12.32 20.92 -18.05
N THR A 128 12.60 20.92 -16.75
CA THR A 128 13.41 19.88 -16.09
C THR A 128 12.58 18.84 -15.32
N GLY A 129 11.33 19.16 -15.00
CA GLY A 129 10.43 18.28 -14.24
C GLY A 129 9.74 17.23 -15.10
N GLN A 130 9.55 16.04 -14.52
CA GLN A 130 8.69 14.99 -15.11
C GLN A 130 7.25 15.48 -15.25
N ASP A 131 6.59 15.10 -16.34
CA ASP A 131 5.18 15.38 -16.63
C ASP A 131 4.76 16.85 -16.41
N GLY A 132 5.63 17.79 -16.82
CA GLY A 132 5.39 19.23 -16.71
C GLY A 132 5.66 19.83 -15.33
N GLY A 133 6.30 19.07 -14.44
CA GLY A 133 6.92 19.59 -13.21
C GLY A 133 5.96 19.90 -12.06
N LEU A 134 4.71 19.39 -12.10
CA LEU A 134 3.70 19.67 -11.07
C LEU A 134 4.20 19.30 -9.66
N VAL A 135 4.66 18.05 -9.48
CA VAL A 135 5.09 17.55 -8.16
C VAL A 135 6.26 18.39 -7.64
N SER A 136 7.24 18.69 -8.49
CA SER A 136 8.38 19.54 -8.12
C SER A 136 7.94 20.94 -7.71
N ALA A 137 7.07 21.59 -8.50
CA ALA A 137 6.55 22.91 -8.18
C ALA A 137 5.79 22.94 -6.85
N MET A 138 4.97 21.92 -6.57
CA MET A 138 4.28 21.79 -5.29
C MET A 138 5.25 21.63 -4.12
N LEU A 139 6.24 20.74 -4.23
CA LEU A 139 7.20 20.49 -3.14
C LEU A 139 8.07 21.73 -2.86
N ILE A 140 8.54 22.43 -3.90
CA ILE A 140 9.29 23.68 -3.76
C ILE A 140 8.44 24.71 -2.99
N TRP A 141 7.19 24.92 -3.42
CA TRP A 141 6.31 25.88 -2.76
C TRP A 141 6.05 25.50 -1.30
N LEU A 142 5.81 24.22 -1.00
CA LEU A 142 5.57 23.74 0.38
C LEU A 142 6.79 23.96 1.28
N LEU A 143 8.01 23.78 0.76
CA LEU A 143 9.26 24.02 1.49
C LEU A 143 9.51 25.52 1.69
N GLU A 144 9.35 26.34 0.65
CA GLU A 144 9.57 27.80 0.73
C GLU A 144 8.58 28.51 1.66
N ASN A 145 7.42 27.89 1.92
CA ASN A 145 6.38 28.43 2.78
C ASN A 145 6.30 27.72 4.14
N ASP A 146 7.33 26.94 4.51
CA ASP A 146 7.43 26.23 5.80
C ASP A 146 6.21 25.35 6.12
N ILE A 147 5.53 24.81 5.09
CA ILE A 147 4.41 23.87 5.26
C ILE A 147 4.91 22.47 5.55
N ILE A 148 6.09 22.13 5.03
CA ILE A 148 6.80 20.87 5.29
C ILE A 148 8.27 21.16 5.59
N ASP A 149 8.90 20.35 6.45
CA ASP A 149 10.34 20.43 6.74
C ASP A 149 11.20 19.62 5.75
N GLY A 150 10.56 18.75 4.96
CA GLY A 150 11.23 17.85 4.04
C GLY A 150 10.25 16.99 3.25
N ALA A 151 10.74 16.39 2.16
CA ALA A 151 9.98 15.49 1.30
C ALA A 151 10.74 14.19 1.05
N LEU A 152 10.02 13.06 1.09
CA LEU A 152 10.55 11.79 0.66
C LEU A 152 10.26 11.63 -0.84
N THR A 153 11.29 11.52 -1.67
CA THR A 153 11.16 11.45 -3.12
C THR A 153 11.83 10.21 -3.70
N SER A 154 11.34 9.78 -4.87
CA SER A 154 11.97 8.76 -5.71
C SER A 154 12.12 9.37 -7.10
N GLY A 155 13.30 9.25 -7.69
CA GLY A 155 13.61 9.71 -9.05
C GLY A 155 13.35 8.64 -10.10
#